data_AF-A0A222P027-F1
#
_entry.id   AF-A0A222P027-F1
#
_cell.length_a   1.000
_cell.length_b   1.000
_cell.length_c   1.000
_cell.angle_alpha   90.00
_cell.angle_beta   90.00
_cell.angle_gamma   90.00
#
_symmetry.space_group_name_H-M   'P 1'
#
loop_
_entity.id
_entity.type
_entity.pdbx_description
1 polymer ?
#
loop_
_entity_poly.entity_id
_entity_poly.type
_entity_poly.pdbx_seq_one_letter_code
_entity_poly.pdbx_strand_id
1 'polypeptide(L)'
;MSFFLHPVQMFLGLAIWSVWFILMYSLLSIGCEVAPISLLRLNGINLILFCCTWITLIILIYLAYHGWKKCKTYAAKNSAVTAFILWVSFGGYVTAVIATFSIGMMVLFFPPCL
;
A
#
# COMPACT_ATOMS: atom_id res chain seq x y z
N MET A 1 17.45 -11.35 13.26
CA MET A 1 16.46 -10.98 12.23
C MET A 1 15.13 -11.67 12.54
N SER A 2 14.42 -11.19 13.57
CA SER A 2 13.28 -11.89 14.19
C SER A 2 11.93 -11.26 13.84
N PHE A 3 11.93 -10.13 13.13
CA PHE A 3 10.73 -9.34 12.86
C PHE A 3 9.74 -10.06 11.93
N PHE A 4 10.23 -10.87 10.99
CA PHE A 4 9.39 -11.57 10.01
C PHE A 4 8.59 -12.76 10.57
N LEU A 5 8.97 -13.24 11.77
CA LEU A 5 8.28 -14.32 12.48
C LEU A 5 7.33 -13.78 13.56
N HIS A 6 7.31 -12.47 13.76
CA HIS A 6 6.48 -11.85 14.77
C HIS A 6 5.05 -11.69 14.24
N PRO A 7 4.00 -12.02 15.02
CA PRO A 7 2.60 -11.92 14.58
C PRO A 7 2.19 -10.49 14.17
N VAL A 8 2.98 -9.48 14.55
CA VAL A 8 2.85 -8.09 14.11
C VAL A 8 2.88 -7.95 12.58
N GLN A 9 3.53 -8.87 11.85
CA GLN A 9 3.57 -8.83 10.39
C GLN A 9 2.19 -8.98 9.74
N MET A 10 1.23 -9.64 10.41
CA MET A 10 -0.15 -9.77 9.92
C MET A 10 -0.85 -8.41 9.76
N PHE A 11 -0.55 -7.47 10.67
CA PHE A 11 -1.18 -6.15 10.68
C PHE A 11 -0.37 -5.09 9.93
N LEU A 12 0.90 -5.37 9.64
CA LEU A 12 1.81 -4.40 9.05
C LEU A 12 1.35 -3.94 7.66
N GLY A 13 0.83 -4.86 6.83
CA GLY A 13 0.29 -4.53 5.52
C GLY A 13 -0.92 -3.59 5.59
N LEU A 14 -1.82 -3.87 6.54
CA LEU A 14 -2.98 -3.01 6.80
C LEU A 14 -2.55 -1.64 7.34
N ALA A 15 -1.61 -1.60 8.28
CA ALA A 15 -1.12 -0.35 8.87
C ALA A 15 -0.46 0.56 7.81
N ILE A 16 0.41 0.01 6.95
CA ILE A 16 1.05 0.76 5.86
C ILE A 16 -0.02 1.29 4.89
N TRP A 17 -0.99 0.45 4.53
CA TRP A 17 -2.10 0.85 3.68
C TRP A 17 -2.95 1.95 4.29
N SER A 18 -3.29 1.85 5.59
CA SER A 18 -4.07 2.87 6.31
C SER A 18 -3.34 4.21 6.39
N VAL A 19 -2.03 4.21 6.67
CA VAL A 19 -1.22 5.44 6.67
C VAL A 19 -1.23 6.07 5.29
N TRP A 20 -1.02 5.29 4.24
CA TRP A 20 -1.07 5.77 2.86
C TRP A 20 -2.46 6.34 2.50
N PHE A 21 -3.53 5.65 2.90
CA PHE A 21 -4.90 6.10 2.67
C PHE A 21 -5.15 7.47 3.32
N ILE A 22 -4.80 7.62 4.60
CA ILE A 22 -4.96 8.90 5.32
C ILE A 22 -4.20 10.01 4.61
N LEU A 23 -2.95 9.76 4.21
CA LEU A 23 -2.13 10.74 3.51
C LEU A 23 -2.78 11.17 2.18
N MET A 24 -3.21 10.22 1.36
CA MET A 24 -3.83 10.52 0.06
C MET A 24 -5.06 11.40 0.19
N TYR A 25 -6.00 11.04 1.08
CA TYR A 25 -7.23 11.81 1.25
C TYR A 25 -6.98 13.19 1.89
N SER A 26 -5.98 13.29 2.78
CA SER A 26 -5.58 14.58 3.36
C SER A 26 -4.98 15.50 2.29
N LEU A 27 -4.07 14.97 1.47
CA LEU A 27 -3.44 15.68 0.34
C LEU A 27 -4.48 16.15 -0.69
N LEU A 28 -5.47 15.31 -1.01
CA LEU A 28 -6.58 15.66 -1.89
C LEU A 28 -7.44 16.79 -1.29
N SER A 29 -7.82 16.67 -0.01
CA SER A 29 -8.67 17.66 0.66
C SER A 29 -8.00 19.04 0.74
N ILE A 30 -6.74 19.08 1.20
CA ILE A 30 -5.97 20.33 1.30
C ILE A 30 -5.66 20.88 -0.10
N GLY A 31 -5.33 19.99 -1.05
CA GLY A 31 -5.04 20.38 -2.43
C GLY A 31 -6.22 21.06 -3.12
N CYS A 32 -7.44 20.57 -2.90
CA CYS A 32 -8.65 21.16 -3.47
C CYS A 32 -9.08 22.48 -2.80
N GLU A 33 -8.74 22.70 -1.53
CA GLU A 33 -8.97 24.00 -0.87
C GLU A 33 -8.01 25.09 -1.39
N VAL A 34 -6.74 24.71 -1.64
CA VAL A 34 -5.69 25.67 -2.01
C VAL A 34 -5.66 25.99 -3.52
N ALA A 35 -6.05 25.05 -4.39
CA ALA A 35 -6.10 25.27 -5.83
C ALA A 35 -7.55 25.33 -6.35
N PRO A 36 -8.10 26.53 -6.64
CA PRO A 36 -9.44 26.64 -7.19
C PRO A 36 -9.48 26.03 -8.60
N ILE A 37 -10.22 24.93 -8.72
CA ILE A 37 -10.75 24.32 -9.96
C ILE A 37 -9.84 24.49 -11.19
N SER A 38 -8.65 23.89 -11.15
CA SER A 38 -7.84 23.76 -12.37
C SER A 38 -8.35 22.59 -13.20
N LEU A 39 -9.02 22.87 -14.34
CA LEU A 39 -9.44 21.86 -15.34
C LEU A 39 -8.27 21.09 -15.98
N LEU A 40 -7.02 21.44 -15.63
CA LEU A 40 -5.81 20.78 -16.11
C LEU A 40 -5.59 19.45 -15.39
N ARG A 41 -5.58 18.37 -16.19
CA ARG A 41 -5.39 16.96 -15.80
C ARG A 41 -4.05 16.65 -15.08
N LEU A 42 -3.10 17.59 -15.10
CA LEU A 42 -1.75 17.45 -14.55
C LEU A 42 -1.42 18.67 -13.69
N ASN A 43 -2.01 18.75 -12.50
CA ASN A 43 -1.61 19.71 -11.47
C ASN A 43 -0.52 19.09 -10.57
N GLY A 44 0.29 19.90 -9.87
CA GLY A 44 1.35 19.40 -8.97
C GLY A 44 0.84 18.42 -7.90
N ILE A 45 -0.45 18.53 -7.55
CA ILE A 45 -1.18 17.60 -6.68
C ILE A 45 -1.20 16.17 -7.25
N ASN A 46 -1.45 16.00 -8.55
CA ASN A 46 -1.44 14.69 -9.21
C ASN A 46 -0.05 14.07 -9.22
N LEU A 47 1.01 14.88 -9.36
CA LEU A 47 2.40 14.39 -9.28
C LEU A 47 2.72 13.86 -7.87
N ILE A 48 2.31 14.58 -6.82
CA ILE A 48 2.54 14.16 -5.43
C ILE A 48 1.75 12.89 -5.11
N LEU A 49 0.48 12.83 -5.52
CA LEU A 49 -0.39 11.66 -5.36
C LEU A 49 0.18 10.44 -6.11
N PHE A 50 0.70 10.65 -7.33
CA PHE A 50 1.35 9.62 -8.13
C PHE A 50 2.65 9.12 -7.49
N CYS A 51 3.50 10.02 -6.98
CA CYS A 51 4.70 9.62 -6.25
C CYS A 51 4.36 8.85 -4.97
N CYS A 52 3.36 9.30 -4.20
CA CYS A 52 2.95 8.66 -2.95
C CYS A 52 2.38 7.24 -3.20
N THR A 53 1.54 7.09 -4.23
CA THR A 53 1.06 5.77 -4.68
C THR A 53 2.21 4.87 -5.08
N TRP A 54 3.12 5.33 -5.95
CA TRP A 54 4.24 4.51 -6.42
C TRP A 54 5.17 4.07 -5.30
N ILE A 55 5.54 4.98 -4.39
CA ILE A 55 6.40 4.65 -3.25
C ILE A 55 5.74 3.56 -2.40
N THR A 56 4.47 3.73 -2.06
CA THR A 56 3.73 2.76 -1.24
C THR A 56 3.58 1.42 -1.94
N LEU A 57 3.31 1.43 -3.24
CA LEU A 57 3.17 0.23 -4.06
C LEU A 57 4.49 -0.54 -4.14
N ILE A 58 5.62 0.15 -4.35
CA ILE A 58 6.96 -0.45 -4.33
C ILE A 58 7.25 -1.07 -2.96
N ILE A 59 6.97 -0.37 -1.87
CA ILE A 59 7.17 -0.87 -0.50
C ILE A 59 6.33 -2.13 -0.29
N LEU A 60 5.04 -2.11 -0.62
CA LEU A 60 4.15 -3.25 -0.43
C LEU A 60 4.55 -4.45 -1.29
N ILE A 61 4.93 -4.25 -2.56
CA ILE A 61 5.44 -5.32 -3.43
C ILE A 61 6.74 -5.90 -2.87
N TYR A 62 7.65 -5.04 -2.41
CA TYR A 62 8.91 -5.48 -1.80
C TYR A 62 8.65 -6.35 -0.57
N LEU A 63 7.76 -5.92 0.33
CA LEU A 63 7.37 -6.69 1.52
C LEU A 63 6.68 -8.00 1.13
N ALA A 64 5.77 -7.98 0.16
CA ALA A 64 5.08 -9.18 -0.32
C ALA A 64 6.06 -10.19 -0.92
N TYR A 65 7.01 -9.73 -1.75
CA TYR A 65 8.03 -10.56 -2.38
C TYR A 65 8.98 -11.18 -1.35
N HIS A 66 9.45 -10.37 -0.38
CA HIS A 66 10.29 -10.85 0.71
C HIS A 66 9.52 -11.83 1.61
N GLY A 67 8.25 -11.55 1.92
CA GLY A 67 7.37 -12.45 2.65
C GLY A 67 7.17 -13.79 1.94
N TRP A 68 6.95 -13.77 0.63
CA TRP A 68 6.81 -14.97 -0.20
C TRP A 68 8.10 -15.81 -0.24
N LYS A 69 9.25 -15.17 -0.48
CA LYS A 69 10.55 -15.86 -0.53
C LYS A 69 10.87 -16.53 0.80
N LYS A 70 10.60 -15.83 1.91
CA LYS A 70 10.77 -16.38 3.26
C LYS A 70 9.75 -17.49 3.54
N CYS A 71 8.49 -17.33 3.12
CA CYS A 71 7.46 -18.38 3.24
C CYS A 71 7.91 -19.67 2.56
N LYS A 72 8.40 -19.60 1.32
CA LYS A 72 8.91 -20.78 0.58
C LYS A 72 10.08 -21.47 1.29
N THR A 73 10.99 -20.71 1.91
CA THR A 73 12.15 -21.27 2.63
C THR A 73 11.77 -21.85 3.99
N TYR A 74 10.83 -21.25 4.72
CA TYR A 74 10.45 -21.68 6.07
C TYR A 74 9.31 -22.72 6.08
N ALA A 75 8.42 -22.73 5.09
CA ALA A 75 7.37 -23.75 4.96
C ALA A 75 7.93 -25.17 4.82
N ALA A 76 9.15 -25.33 4.30
CA ALA A 76 9.84 -26.61 4.22
C ALA A 76 10.50 -27.07 5.54
N LYS A 77 10.60 -26.19 6.56
CA LYS A 77 11.39 -26.45 7.78
C LYS A 77 10.65 -26.24 9.11
N ASN A 78 9.45 -25.64 9.14
CA ASN A 78 8.83 -25.17 10.40
C ASN A 78 7.35 -25.56 10.56
N SER A 79 6.87 -25.40 11.80
CA SER A 79 5.49 -25.67 12.28
C SER A 79 4.39 -24.99 11.45
N ALA A 80 3.24 -25.67 11.32
CA ALA A 80 2.05 -25.23 10.58
C ALA A 80 1.57 -23.82 11.00
N VAL A 81 1.77 -23.43 12.25
CA VAL A 81 1.40 -22.11 12.79
C VAL A 81 2.17 -20.99 12.08
N THR A 82 3.47 -21.20 11.85
CA THR A 82 4.34 -20.22 11.18
C THR A 82 3.94 -20.05 9.72
N ALA A 83 3.59 -21.15 9.04
CA ALA A 83 3.09 -21.11 7.67
C ALA A 83 1.77 -20.31 7.58
N PHE A 84 0.86 -20.50 8.53
CA PHE A 84 -0.39 -19.74 8.61
C PHE A 84 -0.14 -18.23 8.77
N ILE A 85 0.74 -17.82 9.70
CA ILE A 85 1.07 -16.41 9.92
C ILE A 85 1.63 -15.76 8.66
N LEU A 86 2.51 -16.46 7.95
CA LEU A 86 3.08 -15.98 6.69
C LEU A 86 2.04 -15.91 5.57
N TRP A 87 1.12 -16.86 5.48
CA TRP A 87 0.05 -16.87 4.47
C TRP A 87 -0.93 -15.71 4.67
N VAL A 88 -1.37 -15.49 5.91
CA VAL A 88 -2.26 -14.36 6.26
C VAL A 88 -1.55 -13.02 6.01
N SER A 89 -0.28 -12.89 6.39
CA SER A 89 0.50 -11.68 6.12
C SER A 89 0.63 -11.41 4.62
N PHE A 90 0.91 -12.45 3.83
CA PHE A 90 0.98 -12.35 2.37
C PHE A 90 -0.36 -11.92 1.78
N GLY A 91 -1.48 -12.50 2.24
CA GLY A 91 -2.82 -12.07 1.88
C GLY A 91 -3.04 -10.57 2.16
N GLY A 92 -2.68 -10.11 3.35
CA GLY A 92 -2.79 -8.70 3.74
C GLY A 92 -1.98 -7.75 2.85
N TYR A 93 -0.75 -8.12 2.48
CA TYR A 93 0.05 -7.33 1.54
C TYR A 93 -0.55 -7.31 0.13
N VAL A 94 -1.03 -8.45 -0.37
CA VAL A 94 -1.65 -8.53 -1.70
C VAL A 94 -2.93 -7.69 -1.75
N THR A 95 -3.79 -7.78 -0.73
CA THR A 95 -5.01 -6.95 -0.66
C THR A 95 -4.67 -5.46 -0.60
N ALA A 96 -3.62 -5.08 0.14
CA ALA A 96 -3.14 -3.71 0.19
C ALA A 96 -2.61 -3.22 -1.17
N VAL A 97 -1.87 -4.05 -1.90
CA VAL A 97 -1.40 -3.72 -3.26
C VAL A 97 -2.58 -3.49 -4.21
N ILE A 98 -3.56 -4.42 -4.22
CA ILE A 98 -4.73 -4.32 -5.09
C ILE A 98 -5.53 -3.05 -4.77
N ALA A 99 -5.79 -2.78 -3.49
CA ALA A 99 -6.52 -1.60 -3.05
C ALA A 99 -5.79 -0.30 -3.44
N THR A 100 -4.49 -0.21 -3.16
CA THR A 100 -3.67 0.96 -3.53
C THR A 100 -3.65 1.17 -5.05
N PHE A 101 -3.54 0.10 -5.83
CA PHE A 101 -3.53 0.18 -7.29
C PHE A 101 -4.89 0.64 -7.83
N SER A 102 -5.99 0.08 -7.35
CA SER A 102 -7.34 0.47 -7.77
C SER A 102 -7.63 1.94 -7.42
N ILE A 103 -7.34 2.36 -6.19
CA ILE A 103 -7.56 3.75 -5.75
C ILE A 103 -6.63 4.71 -6.49
N GLY A 104 -5.35 4.36 -6.62
CA GLY A 104 -4.37 5.16 -7.36
C GLY A 104 -4.74 5.34 -8.83
N MET A 105 -5.31 4.30 -9.46
CA MET A 105 -5.85 4.40 -10.82
C MET A 105 -7.04 5.37 -10.87
N MET A 106 -8.00 5.29 -9.95
CA MET A 106 -9.15 6.21 -9.92
C MET A 106 -8.72 7.68 -9.81
N VAL A 107 -7.69 7.98 -9.00
CA VAL A 107 -7.13 9.33 -8.84
C VAL A 107 -6.54 9.89 -10.14
N LEU A 108 -6.05 9.03 -11.05
CA LEU A 108 -5.54 9.46 -12.36
C LEU A 108 -6.65 9.69 -13.40
N PHE A 109 -7.76 8.97 -13.28
CA PHE A 109 -8.85 9.04 -14.25
C PHE A 109 -9.83 10.19 -13.97
N PHE A 110 -10.13 10.47 -12.71
CA PHE A 110 -11.07 11.51 -12.31
C PHE A 110 -10.37 12.85 -12.01
N PRO A 111 -11.00 13.99 -12.32
CA PRO A 111 -10.51 15.28 -11.86
C PRO A 111 -10.45 15.29 -10.32
N PRO A 112 -9.36 15.78 -9.71
CA PRO A 112 -9.13 15.65 -8.26
C PRO A 112 -10.10 16.49 -7.42
N CYS A 113 -10.72 17.52 -8.01
CA CYS A 113 -11.63 18.44 -7.35
C CYS A 113 -12.91 18.59 -8.18
N LEU A 114 -14.05 18.47 -7.51
CA LEU A 114 -15.38 18.80 -8.04
C LEU A 114 -15.80 20.18 -7.54
#